data_AF-A0AAC8TF18-F1
#
_entry.id   AF-A0AAC8TF18-F1
#
_cell.length_a   1.000
_cell.length_b   1.000
_cell.length_c   1.000
_cell.angle_alpha   90.00
_cell.angle_beta   90.00
_cell.angle_gamma   90.00
#
_symmetry.space_group_name_H-M   'P 1'
#
loop_
_entity.id
_entity.type
_entity.pdbx_description
1 polymer ?
#
loop_
_entity_poly.entity_id
_entity_poly.type
_entity_poly.pdbx_seq_one_letter_code
_entity_poly.pdbx_strand_id
1 'polypeptide(L)'
;MKHVELELETPYQVTPLPLSNGQAVHRIAISARAGAVQVSLDPNICQLDPFGDTTACTRIAIRVFEAKLSLLEERDGKRLFALEPRSAEEPALRLVLHPARKGPAASARLLVLDAAGAIKAVVALEQVPSTTQG
;
A
#
# COMPACT_ATOMS: atom_id res chain seq x y z
N MET A 1 20.89 9.56 3.01
CA MET A 1 20.05 8.35 3.10
C MET A 1 19.97 7.72 1.71
N LYS A 2 20.18 6.41 1.55
CA LYS A 2 19.97 5.75 0.25
C LYS A 2 18.52 5.94 -0.16
N HIS A 3 18.28 6.43 -1.37
CA HIS A 3 16.93 6.54 -1.92
C HIS A 3 16.31 5.14 -1.98
N VAL A 4 15.11 5.00 -1.40
CA VAL A 4 14.33 3.77 -1.46
C VAL A 4 13.42 3.89 -2.67
N GLU A 5 13.65 3.04 -3.67
CA GLU A 5 12.79 2.90 -4.84
C GLU A 5 11.88 1.69 -4.63
N LEU A 6 10.57 1.92 -4.63
CA LEU A 6 9.55 0.89 -4.38
C LEU A 6 8.34 1.16 -5.25
N GLU A 7 7.78 0.10 -5.83
CA GLU A 7 6.46 0.08 -6.45
C GLU A 7 5.73 -1.12 -5.87
N LEU A 8 4.75 -0.85 -5.01
CA LEU A 8 4.05 -1.85 -4.24
C LEU A 8 2.54 -1.66 -4.37
N GLU A 9 1.79 -2.74 -4.48
CA GLU A 9 0.33 -2.68 -4.43
C GLU A 9 -0.26 -3.82 -3.61
N THR A 10 -1.43 -3.59 -3.02
CA THR A 10 -2.21 -4.66 -2.44
C THR A 10 -2.94 -5.40 -3.56
N PRO A 11 -3.09 -6.74 -3.47
CA PRO A 11 -4.07 -7.46 -4.27
C PRO A 11 -5.47 -6.86 -4.11
N TYR A 12 -6.37 -7.12 -5.06
CA TYR A 12 -7.78 -6.72 -4.93
C TYR A 12 -8.42 -7.32 -3.67
N GLN A 13 -8.96 -6.45 -2.81
CA GLN A 13 -9.65 -6.86 -1.60
C GLN A 13 -11.15 -6.95 -1.87
N VAL A 14 -11.74 -8.15 -1.85
CA VAL A 14 -13.18 -8.33 -2.09
C VAL A 14 -14.01 -7.58 -1.05
N THR A 15 -13.61 -7.67 0.21
CA THR A 15 -14.11 -6.80 1.27
C THR A 15 -13.21 -5.56 1.32
N PRO A 16 -13.73 -4.34 1.12
CA PRO A 16 -12.90 -3.15 1.08
C PRO A 16 -12.26 -2.90 2.46
N LEU A 17 -11.03 -2.41 2.44
CA LEU A 17 -10.28 -2.03 3.62
C LEU A 17 -10.83 -0.71 4.18
N PRO A 18 -11.40 -0.71 5.40
CA PRO A 18 -11.86 0.52 6.01
C PRO A 18 -10.67 1.31 6.57
N LEU A 19 -10.55 2.57 6.17
CA LEU A 19 -9.45 3.46 6.53
C LEU A 19 -9.82 4.38 7.70
N SER A 20 -8.82 4.96 8.37
CA SER A 20 -9.02 5.85 9.53
C SER A 20 -9.78 7.14 9.20
N ASN A 21 -9.80 7.56 7.94
CA ASN A 21 -10.47 8.77 7.47
C ASN A 21 -11.91 8.51 6.99
N GLY A 22 -12.49 7.34 7.29
CA GLY A 22 -13.86 6.99 6.94
C GLY A 22 -14.05 6.46 5.51
N GLN A 23 -13.00 6.46 4.68
CA GLN A 23 -13.05 5.83 3.36
C GLN A 23 -12.93 4.30 3.45
N ALA A 24 -13.39 3.60 2.42
CA ALA A 24 -13.16 2.16 2.24
C ALA A 24 -12.66 1.92 0.81
N VAL A 25 -11.60 1.12 0.67
CA VAL A 25 -10.88 0.95 -0.61
C VAL A 25 -10.60 -0.51 -0.91
N HIS A 26 -10.59 -0.88 -2.18
CA HIS A 26 -10.34 -2.25 -2.62
C HIS A 26 -8.88 -2.50 -2.98
N ARG A 27 -8.13 -1.46 -3.37
CA ARG A 27 -6.67 -1.54 -3.56
C ARG A 27 -5.97 -0.30 -3.03
N ILE A 28 -4.74 -0.48 -2.56
CA ILE A 28 -3.82 0.59 -2.19
C ILE A 28 -2.51 0.34 -2.93
N ALA A 29 -2.03 1.35 -3.65
CA ALA A 29 -0.71 1.34 -4.26
C ALA A 29 0.21 2.37 -3.61
N ILE A 30 1.49 2.04 -3.49
CA ILE A 30 2.53 2.88 -2.91
C ILE A 30 3.70 2.92 -3.90
N SER A 31 3.96 4.10 -4.44
CA SER A 31 5.15 4.40 -5.23
C SER A 31 6.08 5.26 -4.39
N ALA A 32 7.35 4.86 -4.28
CA ALA A 32 8.39 5.68 -3.68
C ALA A 32 9.53 5.82 -4.68
N ARG A 33 9.82 7.04 -5.14
CA ARG A 33 10.92 7.34 -6.07
C ARG A 33 11.61 8.63 -5.67
N ALA A 34 12.95 8.63 -5.65
CA ALA A 34 13.78 9.81 -5.39
C ALA A 34 13.41 10.62 -4.12
N GLY A 35 12.79 9.97 -3.12
CA GLY A 35 12.34 10.62 -1.88
C GLY A 35 10.92 11.19 -1.89
N ALA A 36 10.22 11.14 -3.03
CA ALA A 36 8.78 11.37 -3.10
C ALA A 36 8.03 10.05 -2.92
N VAL A 37 6.97 10.06 -2.11
CA VAL A 37 6.11 8.90 -1.89
C VAL A 37 4.69 9.29 -2.27
N GLN A 38 4.09 8.49 -3.13
CA GLN A 38 2.72 8.65 -3.59
C GLN A 38 1.92 7.43 -3.17
N VAL A 39 0.75 7.67 -2.59
CA VAL A 39 -0.19 6.63 -2.19
C VAL A 39 -1.46 6.81 -3.01
N SER A 40 -1.90 5.74 -3.66
CA SER A 40 -3.12 5.69 -4.45
C SER A 40 -4.14 4.79 -3.75
N LEU A 41 -5.37 5.29 -3.67
CA LEU A 41 -6.51 4.67 -3.01
C LEU A 41 -7.57 4.37 -4.08
N ASP A 42 -7.78 3.10 -4.37
CA ASP A 42 -8.72 2.66 -5.38
C ASP A 42 -10.03 2.16 -4.75
N PRO A 43 -11.13 2.92 -4.88
CA PRO A 43 -12.44 2.51 -4.37
C PRO A 43 -13.22 1.62 -5.35
N ASN A 44 -12.65 1.24 -6.50
CA ASN A 44 -13.41 0.55 -7.53
C ASN A 44 -13.76 -0.88 -7.15
N ILE A 45 -15.03 -1.22 -7.34
CA ILE A 45 -15.56 -2.57 -7.14
C ILE A 45 -15.36 -3.33 -8.46
N CYS A 46 -14.72 -4.49 -8.38
CA CYS A 46 -14.48 -5.36 -9.52
C CYS A 46 -15.28 -6.66 -9.41
N GLN A 47 -15.78 -7.13 -10.54
CA GLN A 47 -16.22 -8.51 -10.75
C GLN A 47 -15.00 -9.41 -10.84
N LEU A 48 -15.13 -10.62 -10.30
CA LEU A 48 -14.09 -11.65 -10.33
C LEU A 48 -14.55 -12.81 -11.20
N ASP A 49 -13.61 -13.39 -11.92
CA ASP A 49 -13.83 -14.67 -12.58
C ASP A 49 -13.66 -15.86 -11.59
N PRO A 50 -13.86 -17.12 -12.02
CA PRO A 50 -13.69 -18.29 -11.15
C PRO A 50 -12.27 -18.51 -10.60
N PHE A 51 -11.25 -17.86 -11.18
CA PHE A 51 -9.88 -17.91 -10.69
C PHE A 51 -9.55 -16.78 -9.72
N GLY A 52 -10.46 -15.80 -9.57
CA GLY A 52 -10.28 -14.65 -8.69
C GLY A 52 -9.67 -13.44 -9.38
N ASP A 53 -9.52 -13.47 -10.70
CA ASP A 53 -8.98 -12.36 -11.48
C ASP A 53 -10.05 -11.30 -11.74
N THR A 54 -9.66 -10.03 -11.66
CA THR A 54 -10.58 -8.90 -11.91
C THR A 54 -10.89 -8.77 -13.40
N THR A 55 -12.17 -8.75 -13.75
CA THR A 55 -12.63 -8.69 -15.15
C THR A 55 -13.22 -7.33 -15.53
N ALA A 56 -14.22 -6.86 -14.79
CA ALA A 56 -14.87 -5.57 -15.00
C ALA A 56 -14.95 -4.82 -13.68
N CYS A 57 -14.56 -3.54 -13.68
CA CYS A 57 -14.58 -2.69 -12.50
C CYS A 57 -15.46 -1.45 -12.72
N THR A 58 -15.98 -0.91 -11.62
CA THR A 58 -16.56 0.44 -11.62
C THR A 58 -15.53 1.49 -12.07
N ARG A 59 -15.98 2.72 -12.33
CA ARG A 59 -15.11 3.83 -12.77
C ARG A 59 -15.21 5.04 -11.84
N ILE A 60 -15.03 4.79 -10.55
CA ILE A 60 -14.89 5.79 -9.50
C ILE A 60 -13.45 6.31 -9.53
N ALA A 61 -13.28 7.62 -9.33
CA ALA A 61 -11.97 8.24 -9.34
C ALA A 61 -11.06 7.67 -8.24
N ILE A 62 -9.84 7.28 -8.63
CA ILE A 62 -8.78 6.89 -7.71
C ILE A 62 -8.28 8.16 -7.02
N ARG A 63 -8.22 8.13 -5.69
CA ARG A 63 -7.67 9.24 -4.91
C ARG A 63 -6.17 9.02 -4.74
N VAL A 64 -5.40 10.09 -4.86
CA VAL A 64 -3.94 10.03 -4.76
C VAL A 64 -3.47 11.13 -3.83
N PHE A 65 -2.52 10.81 -2.94
CA PHE A 65 -1.90 11.79 -2.05
C PHE A 65 -0.41 11.55 -1.90
N GLU A 66 0.31 12.61 -1.53
CA GLU A 66 1.73 12.56 -1.25
C GLU A 66 1.98 12.31 0.25
N ALA A 67 3.02 11.53 0.52
CA ALA A 67 3.49 11.25 1.86
C ALA A 67 5.02 11.33 1.95
N LYS A 68 5.53 11.34 3.17
CA LYS A 68 6.92 11.05 3.50
C LYS A 68 7.02 9.67 4.13
N LEU A 69 8.13 8.99 3.92
CA LEU A 69 8.45 7.75 4.63
C LEU A 69 9.43 8.07 5.77
N SER A 70 8.99 7.84 7.00
CA SER A 70 9.81 8.02 8.20
C SER A 70 10.06 6.67 8.86
N LEU A 71 11.33 6.28 9.00
CA LEU A 71 11.70 5.02 9.65
C LEU A 71 11.39 5.11 11.15
N LEU A 72 10.53 4.22 11.64
CA LEU A 72 10.14 4.15 13.04
C LEU A 72 10.99 3.13 13.82
N GLU A 73 11.16 1.92 13.26
CA GLU A 73 11.85 0.82 13.93
C GLU A 73 12.54 -0.05 12.87
N GLU A 74 13.70 -0.58 13.21
CA GLU A 74 14.37 -1.64 12.46
C GLU A 74 14.72 -2.78 13.41
N ARG A 75 14.27 -4.01 13.08
CA ARG A 75 14.52 -5.21 13.88
C ARG A 75 14.53 -6.46 13.01
N ASP A 76 15.49 -7.35 13.23
CA ASP A 76 15.63 -8.62 12.49
C ASP A 76 15.63 -8.44 10.96
N GLY A 77 16.22 -7.34 10.47
CA GLY A 77 16.23 -6.96 9.06
C GLY A 77 14.89 -6.48 8.49
N LYS A 78 13.84 -6.38 9.31
CA LYS A 78 12.57 -5.73 8.96
C LYS A 78 12.66 -4.25 9.28
N ARG A 79 12.09 -3.42 8.40
CA ARG A 79 12.02 -1.97 8.59
C ARG A 79 10.56 -1.53 8.61
N LEU A 80 10.17 -0.85 9.68
CA LEU A 80 8.84 -0.28 9.86
C LEU A 80 8.91 1.23 9.56
N PHE A 81 8.09 1.69 8.62
CA PHE A 81 7.97 3.09 8.25
C PHE A 81 6.57 3.62 8.56
N ALA A 82 6.50 4.87 9.02
CA ALA A 82 5.30 5.68 8.94
C ALA A 82 5.17 6.24 7.52
N LEU A 83 3.96 6.18 6.97
CA LEU A 83 3.57 7.00 5.82
C LEU A 83 2.95 8.28 6.38
N GLU A 84 3.69 9.38 6.27
CA GLU A 84 3.32 10.69 6.82
C GLU A 84 2.74 11.57 5.71
N PRO A 85 1.40 11.59 5.56
CA PRO A 85 0.76 12.45 4.58
C PRO A 85 0.95 13.93 4.91
N ARG A 86 0.82 14.79 3.90
CA ARG A 86 0.84 16.25 4.11
C ARG A 86 -0.40 16.76 4.87
N SER A 87 -1.53 16.07 4.75
CA SER A 87 -2.81 16.43 5.38
C SER A 87 -3.20 15.40 6.44
N ALA A 88 -3.76 15.86 7.55
CA ALA A 88 -4.28 15.01 8.63
C ALA A 88 -5.61 14.30 8.24
N GLU A 89 -6.23 14.67 7.13
CA GLU A 89 -7.43 14.02 6.59
C GLU A 89 -7.10 12.72 5.82
N GLU A 90 -5.83 12.45 5.60
CA GLU A 90 -5.36 11.24 4.93
C GLU A 90 -5.29 10.06 5.91
N PRO A 91 -5.44 8.82 5.39
CA PRO A 91 -5.49 7.64 6.23
C PRO A 91 -4.13 7.37 6.91
N ALA A 92 -4.18 6.90 8.15
CA ALA A 92 -3.00 6.50 8.90
C ALA A 92 -2.53 5.11 8.44
N LEU A 93 -1.37 5.06 7.79
CA LEU A 93 -0.79 3.85 7.23
C LEU A 93 0.66 3.66 7.71
N ARG A 94 1.06 2.40 7.87
CA ARG A 94 2.48 2.04 8.07
C ARG A 94 2.92 0.98 7.08
N LEU A 95 4.14 1.12 6.59
CA LEU A 95 4.75 0.18 5.65
C LEU A 95 5.81 -0.65 6.38
N VAL A 96 5.67 -1.97 6.34
CA VAL A 96 6.69 -2.90 6.81
C VAL A 96 7.41 -3.47 5.60
N LEU A 97 8.71 -3.23 5.49
CA LEU A 97 9.56 -3.90 4.52
C LEU A 97 10.25 -5.07 5.21
N HIS A 98 10.11 -6.26 4.62
CA HIS A 98 10.84 -7.44 5.04
C HIS A 98 12.22 -7.48 4.37
N PRO A 99 13.20 -8.16 4.98
CA PRO A 99 14.48 -8.39 4.31
C PRO A 99 14.23 -9.14 3.00
N ALA A 100 14.96 -8.78 1.94
CA ALA A 100 14.86 -9.44 0.65
C ALA A 100 15.10 -10.93 0.82
N ARG A 101 14.08 -11.75 0.59
CA ARG A 101 14.19 -13.21 0.56
C ARG A 101 14.42 -13.64 -0.88
N LYS A 102 15.25 -14.66 -1.10
CA LYS A 102 15.26 -15.38 -2.38
C LYS A 102 13.93 -16.16 -2.49
N GLY A 103 12.94 -15.60 -3.19
CA GLY A 103 11.65 -16.26 -3.43
C GLY A 103 10.50 -15.27 -3.74
N PRO A 104 9.36 -15.77 -4.27
CA PRO A 104 8.27 -14.94 -4.79
C PRO A 104 7.31 -14.35 -3.74
N ALA A 105 7.56 -14.57 -2.44
CA ALA A 105 6.65 -14.11 -1.39
C ALA A 105 6.70 -12.59 -1.18
N ALA A 106 5.54 -11.98 -0.91
CA ALA A 106 5.35 -10.56 -0.59
C ALA A 106 6.45 -10.04 0.37
N SER A 107 7.30 -9.16 -0.14
CA SER A 107 8.43 -8.59 0.59
C SER A 107 8.05 -7.39 1.45
N ALA A 108 6.77 -7.02 1.46
CA ALA A 108 6.24 -5.90 2.22
C ALA A 108 4.82 -6.16 2.74
N ARG A 109 4.45 -5.43 3.80
CA ARG A 109 3.10 -5.42 4.36
C ARG A 109 2.66 -3.98 4.61
N LEU A 110 1.39 -3.73 4.35
CA LEU A 110 0.71 -2.50 4.74
C LEU A 110 -0.05 -2.75 6.05
N LEU A 111 0.20 -1.91 7.05
CA LEU A 111 -0.59 -1.85 8.26
C LEU A 111 -1.57 -0.68 8.13
N VAL A 112 -2.87 -1.00 8.12
CA VAL A 112 -3.93 0.00 8.16
C VAL A 112 -4.23 0.28 9.62
N LEU A 113 -4.12 1.54 10.02
CA LEU A 113 -4.37 1.95 11.40
C LEU A 113 -5.78 2.53 11.54
N ASP A 114 -6.33 2.47 12.74
CA ASP A 114 -7.49 3.26 13.12
C ASP A 114 -7.08 4.68 13.57
N ALA A 115 -8.07 5.51 13.95
CA ALA A 115 -7.85 6.88 14.41
C ALA A 115 -7.06 6.97 15.73
N ALA A 116 -7.02 5.90 16.53
CA ALA A 116 -6.22 5.83 17.75
C ALA A 116 -4.79 5.33 17.49
N GLY A 117 -4.47 4.95 16.24
CA GLY A 117 -3.19 4.41 15.85
C GLY A 117 -3.03 2.91 16.09
N ALA A 118 -4.11 2.20 16.44
CA ALA A 118 -4.09 0.76 16.58
C ALA A 118 -4.18 0.07 15.21
N ILE A 119 -3.58 -1.11 15.07
CA ILE A 119 -3.60 -1.86 13.81
C ILE A 119 -4.98 -2.48 13.61
N LYS A 120 -5.67 -2.06 12.54
CA LYS A 120 -6.98 -2.56 12.15
C LYS A 120 -6.90 -3.67 11.10
N ALA A 121 -5.93 -3.57 10.18
CA ALA A 121 -5.69 -4.60 9.18
C ALA A 121 -4.21 -4.72 8.83
N VAL A 122 -3.81 -5.91 8.40
CA VAL A 122 -2.47 -6.21 7.87
C VAL A 122 -2.65 -6.83 6.49
N VAL A 123 -2.13 -6.16 5.47
CA VAL A 123 -2.32 -6.55 4.07
C VAL A 123 -0.96 -6.82 3.44
N ALA A 124 -0.83 -7.93 2.72
CA ALA A 124 0.36 -8.21 1.94
C ALA A 124 0.47 -7.23 0.77
N LEU A 125 1.69 -6.80 0.45
CA LEU A 125 1.97 -5.99 -0.73
C LEU A 125 2.79 -6.80 -1.73
N GLU A 126 2.42 -6.68 -2.99
CA GLU A 126 3.10 -7.27 -4.14
C GLU A 126 3.93 -6.20 -4.85
N GLN A 127 5.05 -6.61 -5.44
CA GLN A 127 5.80 -5.71 -6.30
C GLN A 127 5.05 -5.55 -7.61
N VAL A 128 4.81 -4.30 -8.00
CA VAL A 128 4.30 -4.03 -9.35
C VAL A 128 5.40 -4.39 -10.33
N PRO A 129 5.18 -5.26 -11.33
CA PRO A 129 6.18 -5.58 -12.31
C PRO A 129 6.67 -4.30 -13.01
N SER A 130 7.95 -3.98 -12.88
CA SER A 130 8.56 -2.94 -13.69
C SER A 130 8.53 -3.43 -15.13
N THR A 131 7.63 -2.89 -15.95
CA THR A 131 7.67 -3.12 -17.40
C THR A 131 8.93 -2.44 -17.91
N THR A 132 10.01 -3.22 -18.07
CA THR A 132 11.14 -2.81 -18.89
C THR A 132 10.60 -2.70 -20.31
N GLN A 133 10.31 -1.49 -20.77
CA GLN A 133 10.10 -1.25 -22.19
C GLN A 133 11.41 -1.64 -22.89
N GLY A 134 11.33 -2.68 -23.71
CA GLY A 134 12.38 -3.07 -24.65
C GLY A 134 12.39 -2.16 -25.87
#